data_AF-A0A3P3EKF9-F1
#
_entry.id   AF-A0A3P3EKF9-F1
#
_cell.length_a   1.000
_cell.length_b   1.000
_cell.length_c   1.000
_cell.angle_alpha   90.00
_cell.angle_beta   90.00
_cell.angle_gamma   90.00
#
_symmetry.space_group_name_H-M   'P 1'
#
loop_
_entity.id
_entity.type
_entity.pdbx_description
1 polymer ?
#
loop_
_entity_poly.entity_id
_entity_poly.type
_entity_poly.pdbx_seq_one_letter_code
_entity_poly.pdbx_strand_id
1 'polypeptide(L)'
;MIGTRVSPETKVHFVALAARHHLSASSLLAKMVDEVLKTHADISPGSAGQRSPNEPENSAGLADRLTLRLRKGDRALAAQRAHSRGMKTGSYLALLIHNHVRDAAVLPPNELDQIKVTGARLAALGRQLRMFGMPNTLSESVASDLGEAIALVRREVEAAREATAAIVHRNLISWETGAGSRHA
;
A
#
# COMPACT_ATOMS: atom_id res chain seq x y z
N MET A 1 -18.26 -4.33 17.18
CA MET A 1 -18.15 -5.81 17.06
C MET A 1 -16.68 -6.18 17.26
N ILE A 2 -16.33 -6.80 18.40
CA ILE A 2 -14.96 -7.29 18.65
C ILE A 2 -14.79 -8.58 17.84
N GLY A 3 -13.85 -8.59 16.89
CA GLY A 3 -13.59 -9.74 16.01
C GLY A 3 -12.17 -10.25 16.19
N THR A 4 -12.02 -11.38 16.89
CA THR A 4 -10.74 -12.06 17.12
C THR A 4 -10.59 -13.27 16.20
N ARG A 5 -9.35 -13.55 15.77
CA ARG A 5 -9.04 -14.80 15.07
C ARG A 5 -8.67 -15.85 16.12
N VAL A 6 -9.50 -16.87 16.25
CA VAL A 6 -9.25 -18.05 17.07
C VAL A 6 -9.07 -19.26 16.15
N SER A 7 -8.27 -20.24 16.59
CA SER A 7 -8.09 -21.48 15.83
C SER A 7 -9.45 -22.20 15.66
N PRO A 8 -9.62 -22.96 14.56
CA PRO A 8 -10.88 -23.69 14.33
C PRO A 8 -11.17 -24.69 15.46
N GLU A 9 -10.15 -25.31 16.04
CA GLU A 9 -10.27 -26.21 17.19
C GLU A 9 -10.79 -25.47 18.42
N THR A 10 -10.21 -24.31 18.77
CA THR A 10 -10.68 -23.49 19.88
C THR A 10 -12.13 -23.04 19.67
N LYS A 11 -12.53 -22.73 18.43
CA LYS A 11 -13.91 -22.37 18.12
C LYS A 11 -14.89 -23.52 18.35
N VAL A 12 -14.52 -24.75 17.95
CA VAL A 12 -15.36 -25.94 18.17
C VAL A 12 -15.52 -26.22 19.66
N HIS A 13 -14.43 -26.18 20.43
CA HIS A 13 -14.47 -26.34 21.88
C HIS A 13 -15.31 -25.27 22.56
N PHE A 14 -15.22 -24.01 22.11
CA PHE A 14 -15.98 -22.91 22.68
C PHE A 14 -17.48 -23.03 22.38
N VAL A 15 -17.85 -23.48 21.18
CA VAL A 15 -19.26 -23.76 20.83
C VAL A 15 -19.81 -24.91 21.67
N ALA A 16 -19.03 -25.98 21.86
CA ALA A 16 -19.42 -27.10 22.72
C ALA A 16 -19.59 -26.67 24.18
N LEU A 17 -18.70 -25.81 24.68
CA LEU A 17 -18.80 -25.23 26.01
C LEU A 17 -20.06 -24.37 26.16
N ALA A 18 -20.36 -23.51 25.18
CA ALA A 18 -21.58 -22.71 25.18
C ALA A 18 -22.85 -23.57 25.17
N ALA A 19 -22.86 -24.66 24.39
CA ALA A 19 -23.97 -25.60 24.36
C ALA A 19 -24.20 -26.31 25.71
N ARG A 20 -23.13 -26.66 26.44
CA ARG A 20 -23.24 -27.23 27.82
C ARG A 20 -23.89 -26.26 28.81
N HIS A 21 -23.74 -24.95 28.57
CA HIS A 21 -24.36 -23.91 29.39
C HIS A 21 -25.72 -23.43 28.85
N HIS A 22 -26.28 -24.11 27.83
CA HIS A 22 -27.52 -23.69 27.14
C HIS A 22 -27.47 -22.26 26.57
N LEU A 23 -26.28 -21.82 26.16
CA LEU A 23 -26.04 -20.49 25.60
C LEU A 23 -25.54 -20.59 24.15
N SER A 24 -25.78 -19.52 23.38
CA SER A 24 -25.08 -19.34 22.11
C SER A 24 -23.62 -18.95 22.35
N ALA A 25 -22.73 -19.25 21.40
CA ALA A 25 -21.32 -18.85 21.49
C ALA A 25 -21.17 -17.31 21.66
N SER A 26 -22.01 -16.51 21.00
CA SER A 26 -22.00 -15.05 21.13
C SER A 26 -22.44 -14.60 22.53
N SER A 27 -23.46 -15.23 23.11
CA SER A 27 -23.92 -14.90 24.47
C SER A 27 -22.95 -15.35 25.56
N LEU A 28 -22.26 -16.47 25.38
CA LEU A 28 -21.22 -16.91 26.32
C LEU A 28 -20.05 -15.92 26.29
N LEU A 29 -19.63 -15.49 25.10
CA LEU A 29 -18.55 -14.52 24.93
C LEU A 29 -18.92 -13.16 25.53
N ALA A 30 -20.16 -12.69 25.32
CA ALA A 30 -20.64 -11.45 25.94
C ALA A 30 -20.56 -11.52 27.48
N LYS A 31 -21.04 -12.61 28.09
CA LYS A 31 -20.95 -12.81 29.54
C LYS A 31 -19.50 -12.85 30.05
N MET A 32 -18.60 -13.50 29.33
CA MET A 32 -17.18 -13.53 29.71
C MET A 32 -16.54 -12.14 29.64
N VAL A 33 -16.87 -11.35 28.60
CA VAL A 33 -16.38 -9.96 28.49
C VAL A 33 -16.94 -9.11 29.62
N ASP A 34 -18.25 -9.22 29.92
CA ASP A 34 -18.87 -8.48 31.01
C ASP A 34 -18.27 -8.84 32.38
N GLU A 35 -18.00 -10.12 32.66
CA GLU A 35 -17.36 -10.54 33.91
C GLU A 35 -15.91 -10.06 34.03
N VAL A 36 -15.14 -10.09 32.95
CA VAL A 36 -13.77 -9.54 32.93
C VAL A 36 -13.79 -8.03 33.16
N LEU A 37 -14.72 -7.30 32.53
CA LEU A 37 -14.85 -5.85 32.72
C LEU A 37 -15.31 -5.48 34.14
N LYS A 38 -16.21 -6.25 34.75
CA LYS A 38 -16.58 -6.09 36.16
C LYS A 38 -15.41 -6.34 37.11
N THR A 39 -14.60 -7.36 36.81
CA THR A 39 -13.43 -7.73 37.63
C THR A 39 -12.29 -6.69 37.52
N HIS A 40 -12.22 -5.96 36.40
CA HIS A 40 -11.18 -4.98 36.12
C HIS A 40 -11.71 -3.54 35.95
N ALA A 41 -12.78 -3.20 36.67
CA ALA A 41 -13.45 -1.89 36.56
C ALA A 41 -12.55 -0.67 36.85
N ASP A 42 -11.41 -0.87 37.51
CA ASP A 42 -10.41 0.17 37.78
C ASP A 42 -9.59 0.59 36.54
N ILE A 43 -9.64 -0.17 35.44
CA ILE A 43 -8.98 0.17 34.18
C ILE A 43 -9.91 1.10 33.37
N SER A 44 -10.11 2.31 33.89
CA SER A 44 -10.81 3.38 33.16
C SER A 44 -9.87 3.99 32.10
N PRO A 45 -10.32 4.24 30.86
CA PRO A 45 -9.48 4.75 29.77
C PRO A 45 -9.08 6.24 29.93
N GLY A 46 -9.15 6.78 31.15
CA GLY A 46 -8.93 8.20 31.46
C GLY A 46 -7.65 8.54 32.22
N SER A 47 -6.80 7.57 32.60
CA SER A 47 -5.58 7.85 33.38
C SER A 47 -4.31 7.44 32.62
N ALA A 48 -4.07 8.09 31.48
CA ALA A 48 -2.75 8.08 30.84
C ALA A 48 -1.99 9.33 31.31
N GLY A 49 -1.27 9.17 32.42
CA GLY A 49 -0.26 10.13 32.85
C GLY A 49 0.85 10.27 31.80
N GLN A 50 1.14 11.52 31.43
CA GLN A 50 2.38 12.07 30.88
C GLN A 50 3.12 11.23 29.81
N ARG A 51 2.89 11.57 28.54
CA ARG A 51 3.79 11.19 27.43
C ARG A 51 4.94 12.18 27.31
N SER A 52 6.16 11.66 27.37
CA SER A 52 7.39 12.30 26.94
C SER A 52 7.41 12.48 25.40
N PRO A 53 8.01 13.56 24.88
CA PRO A 53 8.08 13.83 23.44
C PRO A 53 9.39 13.28 22.88
N ASN A 54 9.41 12.02 22.42
CA ASN A 54 10.34 11.50 21.41
C ASN A 54 10.17 9.99 21.25
N GLU A 55 9.15 9.58 20.51
CA GLU A 55 9.16 8.31 19.79
C GLU A 55 8.38 8.51 18.48
N PRO A 56 8.93 8.07 17.32
CA PRO A 56 8.23 8.20 16.05
C PRO A 56 6.91 7.43 16.15
N GLU A 57 5.82 8.10 15.79
CA GLU A 57 4.44 7.65 15.86
C GLU A 57 4.19 6.36 15.06
N ASN A 58 4.61 5.22 15.60
CA ASN A 58 3.93 3.94 15.44
C ASN A 58 2.86 3.84 16.53
N SER A 59 2.13 4.94 16.77
CA SER A 59 0.87 4.83 17.47
C SER A 59 -0.08 4.12 16.52
N ALA A 60 -0.30 2.84 16.79
CA ALA A 60 -1.48 2.12 16.36
C ALA A 60 -2.71 2.79 17.01
N GLY A 61 -2.98 4.05 16.63
CA GLY A 61 -4.23 4.71 16.85
C GLY A 61 -5.25 3.92 16.06
N LEU A 62 -6.12 3.21 16.78
CA LEU A 62 -7.31 2.50 16.32
C LEU A 62 -7.60 2.74 14.83
N ALA A 63 -6.98 1.95 13.96
CA ALA A 63 -7.29 2.03 12.54
C ALA A 63 -8.78 1.75 12.41
N ASP A 64 -9.56 2.73 11.94
CA ASP A 64 -11.00 2.58 11.79
C ASP A 64 -11.29 1.36 10.92
N ARG A 65 -11.80 0.30 11.56
CA ARG A 65 -11.82 -1.04 10.98
C ARG A 65 -13.20 -1.32 10.40
N LEU A 66 -13.34 -1.04 9.11
CA LEU A 66 -14.51 -1.43 8.33
C LEU A 66 -14.40 -2.88 7.85
N THR A 67 -15.42 -3.71 8.11
CA THR A 67 -15.53 -5.07 7.55
C THR A 67 -16.61 -5.09 6.48
N LEU A 68 -16.22 -5.38 5.23
CA LEU A 68 -17.11 -5.37 4.08
C LEU A 68 -17.44 -6.79 3.61
N ARG A 69 -18.69 -7.04 3.22
CA ARG A 69 -19.10 -8.28 2.57
C ARG A 69 -19.16 -8.06 1.06
N LEU A 70 -18.16 -8.58 0.35
CA LEU A 70 -18.10 -8.52 -1.11
C LEU A 70 -19.10 -9.51 -1.73
N ARG A 71 -19.68 -9.16 -2.90
CA ARG A 71 -20.51 -10.11 -3.64
C ARG A 71 -19.63 -11.25 -4.18
N LYS A 72 -20.27 -12.38 -4.52
CA LYS A 72 -19.59 -13.53 -5.12
C LYS A 72 -18.96 -13.08 -6.44
N GLY A 73 -17.65 -13.30 -6.61
CA GLY A 73 -16.89 -12.89 -7.80
C GLY A 73 -16.07 -11.62 -7.60
N ASP A 74 -16.58 -10.61 -6.88
CA ASP A 74 -15.90 -9.31 -6.69
C ASP A 74 -14.53 -9.47 -6.03
N ARG A 75 -14.41 -10.39 -5.07
CA ARG A 75 -13.13 -10.67 -4.42
C ARG A 75 -12.09 -11.20 -5.40
N ALA A 76 -12.49 -12.02 -6.37
CA ALA A 76 -11.58 -12.57 -7.37
C ALA A 76 -11.12 -11.48 -8.34
N LEU A 77 -12.04 -10.62 -8.79
CA LEU A 77 -11.72 -9.45 -9.62
C LEU A 77 -10.79 -8.47 -8.89
N ALA A 78 -11.08 -8.17 -7.62
CA ALA A 78 -10.22 -7.32 -6.80
C ALA A 78 -8.84 -7.94 -6.58
N ALA A 79 -8.76 -9.27 -6.40
CA ALA A 79 -7.49 -9.96 -6.27
C ALA A 79 -6.68 -9.92 -7.57
N GLN A 80 -7.31 -10.11 -8.73
CA GLN A 80 -6.65 -10.01 -10.02
C GLN A 80 -6.11 -8.60 -10.27
N ARG A 81 -6.92 -7.57 -10.02
CA ARG A 81 -6.50 -6.16 -10.13
C ARG A 81 -5.35 -5.85 -9.18
N ALA A 82 -5.45 -6.28 -7.92
CA ALA A 82 -4.37 -6.11 -6.94
C ALA A 82 -3.07 -6.80 -7.39
N HIS A 83 -3.17 -8.04 -7.88
CA HIS A 83 -2.02 -8.81 -8.38
C HIS A 83 -1.36 -8.15 -9.58
N SER A 84 -2.13 -7.58 -10.51
CA SER A 84 -1.58 -6.84 -11.66
C SER A 84 -0.78 -5.59 -11.27
N ARG A 85 -0.95 -5.11 -10.03
CA ARG A 85 -0.20 -3.99 -9.42
C ARG A 85 0.81 -4.49 -8.36
N GLY A 86 0.94 -5.80 -8.21
CA GLY A 86 1.71 -6.49 -7.18
C GLY A 86 1.36 -6.09 -5.74
N MET A 87 0.09 -5.76 -5.49
CA MET A 87 -0.44 -5.43 -4.17
C MET A 87 -1.24 -6.59 -3.58
N LYS A 88 -1.33 -6.64 -2.25
CA LYS A 88 -2.32 -7.50 -1.56
C LYS A 88 -3.72 -6.93 -1.79
N THR A 89 -4.73 -7.79 -1.92
CA THR A 89 -6.13 -7.37 -2.17
C THR A 89 -6.66 -6.37 -1.15
N GLY A 90 -6.35 -6.55 0.13
CA GLY A 90 -6.78 -5.61 1.18
C GLY A 90 -6.14 -4.22 1.03
N SER A 91 -4.84 -4.18 0.74
CA SER A 91 -4.11 -2.92 0.49
C SER A 91 -4.63 -2.20 -0.75
N TYR A 92 -4.92 -2.96 -1.82
CA TYR A 92 -5.53 -2.42 -3.03
C TYR A 92 -6.90 -1.78 -2.76
N LEU A 93 -7.77 -2.45 -1.99
CA LEU A 93 -9.09 -1.92 -1.65
C LEU A 93 -9.00 -0.68 -0.73
N ALA A 94 -8.11 -0.68 0.25
CA ALA A 94 -7.88 0.49 1.10
C ALA A 94 -7.39 1.69 0.27
N LEU A 95 -6.48 1.45 -0.67
CA LEU A 95 -5.96 2.49 -1.55
C LEU A 95 -7.03 3.01 -2.52
N LEU A 96 -7.87 2.12 -3.05
CA LEU A 96 -9.01 2.50 -3.89
C LEU A 96 -9.95 3.45 -3.13
N ILE A 97 -10.31 3.13 -1.89
CA ILE A 97 -11.15 3.98 -1.05
C ILE A 97 -10.45 5.32 -0.77
N HIS A 98 -9.17 5.29 -0.41
CA HIS A 98 -8.38 6.50 -0.16
C HIS A 98 -8.36 7.42 -1.39
N ASN A 99 -8.03 6.87 -2.56
CA ASN A 99 -7.96 7.60 -3.83
C ASN A 99 -9.32 8.20 -4.20
N HIS A 100 -10.39 7.44 -4.01
CA HIS A 100 -11.75 7.92 -4.28
C HIS A 100 -12.20 9.04 -3.34
N VAL A 101 -11.92 8.93 -2.04
CA VAL A 101 -12.35 9.92 -1.04
C VAL A 101 -11.52 11.20 -1.12
N ARG A 102 -10.24 11.10 -1.47
CA ARG A 102 -9.30 12.25 -1.49
C ARG A 102 -9.03 12.84 -2.86
N ASP A 103 -9.69 12.31 -3.91
CA ASP A 103 -9.39 12.64 -5.31
C ASP A 103 -7.89 12.55 -5.63
N ALA A 104 -7.25 11.51 -5.06
CA ALA A 104 -5.82 11.30 -5.14
C ALA A 104 -5.51 10.14 -6.08
N ALA A 105 -4.45 10.26 -6.88
CA ALA A 105 -3.94 9.17 -7.71
C ALA A 105 -2.65 8.60 -7.07
N VAL A 106 -2.80 7.92 -5.93
CA VAL A 106 -1.63 7.34 -5.24
C VAL A 106 -1.05 6.19 -6.05
N LEU A 107 0.26 6.26 -6.29
CA LEU A 107 1.04 5.22 -6.93
C LEU A 107 1.21 4.00 -6.00
N PRO A 108 0.86 2.79 -6.45
CA PRO A 108 1.23 1.55 -5.80
C PRO A 108 2.74 1.47 -5.51
N PRO A 109 3.15 0.84 -4.39
CA PRO A 109 4.56 0.76 -3.99
C PRO A 109 5.48 0.21 -5.10
N ASN A 110 5.05 -0.83 -5.81
CA ASN A 110 5.86 -1.41 -6.88
C ASN A 110 6.04 -0.47 -8.09
N GLU A 111 4.99 0.26 -8.46
CA GLU A 111 5.06 1.26 -9.54
C GLU A 111 6.02 2.39 -9.12
N LEU A 112 5.94 2.83 -7.86
CA LEU A 112 6.86 3.84 -7.30
C LEU A 112 8.31 3.33 -7.26
N ASP A 113 8.54 2.08 -6.87
CA ASP A 113 9.88 1.50 -6.80
C ASP A 113 10.52 1.37 -8.18
N GLN A 114 9.74 1.06 -9.23
CA GLN A 114 10.22 1.09 -10.61
C GLN A 114 10.71 2.47 -11.04
N ILE A 115 9.97 3.53 -10.68
CA ILE A 115 10.38 4.92 -10.96
C ILE A 115 11.65 5.26 -10.20
N LYS A 116 11.75 4.88 -8.91
CA LYS A 116 12.96 5.11 -8.09
C LYS A 116 14.19 4.41 -8.67
N VAL A 117 14.06 3.15 -9.07
CA VAL A 117 15.16 2.38 -9.69
C VAL A 117 15.61 3.06 -10.98
N THR A 118 14.67 3.50 -11.81
CA THR A 118 14.98 4.22 -13.06
C THR A 118 15.69 5.54 -12.79
N GLY A 119 15.21 6.33 -11.82
CA GLY A 119 15.87 7.57 -11.41
C GLY A 119 17.29 7.34 -10.86
N ALA A 120 17.49 6.28 -10.07
CA ALA A 120 18.82 5.91 -9.56
C ALA A 120 19.79 5.53 -10.68
N ARG A 121 19.33 4.80 -11.70
CA ARG A 121 20.11 4.44 -12.89
C ARG A 121 20.50 5.68 -13.70
N LEU A 122 19.55 6.58 -13.96
CA LEU A 122 19.81 7.85 -14.65
C LEU A 122 20.81 8.73 -13.87
N ALA A 123 20.70 8.77 -12.55
CA ALA A 123 21.66 9.49 -11.70
C ALA A 123 23.06 8.88 -11.75
N ALA A 124 23.17 7.54 -11.78
CA ALA A 124 24.45 6.85 -11.96
C ALA A 124 25.08 7.16 -13.32
N LEU A 125 24.29 7.09 -14.39
CA LEU A 125 24.73 7.44 -15.74
C LEU A 125 25.19 8.90 -15.81
N GLY A 126 24.44 9.84 -15.22
CA GLY A 126 24.82 11.25 -15.16
C GLY A 126 26.09 11.51 -14.31
N ARG A 127 26.43 10.64 -13.35
CA ARG A 127 27.74 10.69 -12.66
C ARG A 127 28.86 10.18 -13.56
N GLN A 128 28.65 9.07 -14.26
CA GLN A 128 29.63 8.52 -15.20
C GLN A 128 29.96 9.52 -16.31
N LEU A 129 28.96 10.12 -16.95
CA LEU A 129 29.18 11.14 -17.99
C LEU A 129 29.99 12.35 -17.48
N ARG A 130 29.77 12.77 -16.22
CA ARG A 130 30.55 13.85 -15.61
C ARG A 130 32.01 13.47 -15.35
N MET A 131 32.27 12.23 -14.96
CA MET A 131 33.66 11.75 -14.78
C MET A 131 34.42 11.68 -16.10
N PHE A 132 33.73 11.46 -17.22
CA PHE A 132 34.30 11.51 -18.57
C PHE A 132 34.37 12.93 -19.16
N GLY A 133 34.24 13.98 -18.33
CA GLY A 133 34.28 15.38 -18.75
C GLY A 133 35.38 15.68 -19.78
N MET A 134 34.94 16.27 -20.90
CA MET A 134 35.65 16.58 -22.14
C MET A 134 37.19 16.69 -22.07
N PRO A 135 37.94 15.81 -22.74
CA PRO A 135 39.28 16.14 -23.19
C PRO A 135 39.15 17.09 -24.38
N ASN A 136 39.59 18.34 -24.24
CA ASN A 136 39.67 19.34 -25.33
C ASN A 136 40.68 18.96 -26.45
N THR A 137 41.13 17.71 -26.49
CA THR A 137 42.23 17.22 -27.33
C THR A 137 41.92 15.89 -28.02
N LEU A 138 40.64 15.50 -28.13
CA LEU A 138 40.25 14.28 -28.84
C LEU A 138 40.47 14.42 -30.35
N SER A 139 41.11 13.41 -30.96
CA SER A 139 41.22 13.26 -32.43
C SER A 139 39.82 13.17 -33.07
N GLU A 140 39.66 13.67 -34.30
CA GLU A 140 38.37 13.71 -35.03
C GLU A 140 37.61 12.37 -35.04
N SER A 141 38.32 11.25 -35.17
CA SER A 141 37.72 9.91 -35.11
C SER A 141 37.05 9.62 -33.77
N VAL A 142 37.72 9.96 -32.65
CA VAL A 142 37.21 9.70 -31.30
C VAL A 142 36.07 10.67 -30.94
N ALA A 143 36.09 11.87 -31.51
CA ALA A 143 34.99 12.83 -31.36
C ALA A 143 33.70 12.35 -32.05
N SER A 144 33.80 11.70 -33.23
CA SER A 144 32.67 11.11 -33.93
C SER A 144 32.04 9.96 -33.15
N ASP A 145 32.86 9.01 -32.66
CA ASP A 145 32.39 7.86 -31.88
C ASP A 145 31.73 8.29 -30.56
N LEU A 146 32.30 9.31 -29.90
CA LEU A 146 31.71 9.90 -28.69
C LEU A 146 30.37 10.59 -29.00
N GLY A 147 30.25 11.25 -30.15
CA GLY A 147 29.00 11.86 -30.62
C GLY A 147 27.89 10.82 -30.82
N GLU A 148 28.22 9.67 -31.42
CA GLU A 148 27.27 8.56 -31.60
C GLU A 148 26.85 7.94 -30.26
N ALA A 149 27.80 7.73 -29.34
CA ALA A 149 27.52 7.22 -28.00
C ALA A 149 26.62 8.18 -27.20
N ILE A 150 26.85 9.49 -27.25
CA ILE A 150 25.99 10.50 -26.62
C ILE A 150 24.58 10.49 -27.25
N ALA A 151 24.49 10.34 -28.57
CA ALA A 151 23.20 10.25 -29.26
C ALA A 151 22.41 8.98 -28.86
N LEU A 152 23.10 7.86 -28.65
CA LEU A 152 22.50 6.63 -28.14
C LEU A 152 22.00 6.81 -26.69
N VAL A 153 22.84 7.35 -25.81
CA VAL A 153 22.47 7.65 -24.42
C VAL A 153 21.25 8.56 -24.35
N ARG A 154 21.19 9.61 -25.17
CA ARG A 154 20.03 10.51 -25.24
C ARG A 154 18.75 9.75 -25.62
N ARG A 155 18.82 8.83 -26.59
CA ARG A 155 17.67 8.01 -26.99
C ARG A 155 17.18 7.11 -25.85
N GLU A 156 18.09 6.47 -25.12
CA GLU A 156 17.75 5.64 -23.96
C GLU A 156 17.14 6.46 -22.80
N VAL A 157 17.65 7.67 -22.55
CA VAL A 157 17.08 8.58 -21.54
C VAL A 157 15.66 8.99 -21.91
N GLU A 158 15.39 9.32 -23.18
CA GLU A 158 14.04 9.63 -23.65
C GLU A 158 13.10 8.43 -23.55
N ALA A 159 13.57 7.23 -23.89
CA ALA A 159 12.80 6.00 -23.73
C ALA A 159 12.43 5.75 -22.25
N ALA A 160 13.38 5.99 -21.32
CA ALA A 160 13.13 5.89 -19.89
C ALA A 160 12.14 6.95 -19.37
N ARG A 161 12.18 8.17 -19.92
CA ARG A 161 11.23 9.25 -19.63
C ARG A 161 9.83 8.84 -20.07
N GLU A 162 9.68 8.35 -21.30
CA GLU A 162 8.40 7.93 -21.86
C GLU A 162 7.81 6.74 -21.08
N ALA A 163 8.63 5.76 -20.74
CA ALA A 163 8.21 4.62 -19.92
C ALA A 163 7.71 5.08 -18.52
N THR A 164 8.39 6.05 -17.91
CA THR A 164 7.98 6.62 -16.62
C THR A 164 6.65 7.39 -16.75
N ALA A 165 6.49 8.19 -17.80
CA ALA A 165 5.26 8.91 -18.09
C ALA A 165 4.08 7.95 -18.31
N ALA A 166 4.30 6.85 -19.02
CA ALA A 166 3.29 5.81 -19.23
C ALA A 166 2.84 5.15 -17.92
N ILE A 167 3.74 4.91 -16.97
CA ILE A 167 3.39 4.39 -15.63
C ILE A 167 2.48 5.36 -14.89
N VAL A 168 2.84 6.65 -14.88
CA VAL A 168 2.05 7.70 -14.20
C VAL A 168 0.68 7.86 -14.85
N HIS A 169 0.62 7.91 -16.18
CA HIS A 169 -0.63 8.06 -16.93
C HIS A 169 -1.56 6.85 -16.73
N ARG A 170 -1.02 5.64 -16.80
CA ARG A 170 -1.78 4.42 -16.49
C ARG A 170 -2.31 4.44 -15.06
N ASN A 171 -1.54 4.97 -14.11
CA ASN A 171 -2.00 5.12 -12.74
C ASN A 171 -3.21 6.06 -12.64
N LEU A 172 -3.13 7.23 -13.26
CA LEU A 172 -4.20 8.22 -13.29
C LEU A 172 -5.52 7.60 -13.80
N ILE A 173 -5.51 7.02 -15.01
CA ILE A 173 -6.69 6.43 -15.65
C ILE A 173 -7.27 5.27 -14.84
N SER A 174 -6.41 4.46 -14.22
CA SER A 174 -6.84 3.26 -13.51
C SER A 174 -7.77 3.55 -12.31
N TRP A 175 -7.72 4.76 -11.78
CA TRP A 175 -8.56 5.21 -10.67
C TRP A 175 -9.80 6.00 -11.16
N GLU A 176 -9.79 6.52 -12.39
CA GLU A 176 -10.87 7.31 -13.00
C GLU A 176 -12.14 6.51 -13.33
N THR A 177 -12.12 5.18 -13.24
CA THR A 177 -13.35 4.36 -13.44
C THR A 177 -14.48 4.64 -12.43
N GLY A 178 -14.25 5.50 -11.42
CA GLY A 178 -15.29 6.06 -10.54
C GLY A 178 -15.69 7.51 -10.83
N ALA A 179 -15.00 8.23 -11.72
CA ALA A 179 -15.28 9.64 -12.03
C ALA A 179 -16.56 9.86 -12.86
N GLY A 180 -17.11 8.79 -13.45
CA GLY A 180 -18.38 8.81 -14.17
C GLY A 180 -19.62 9.08 -13.31
N SER A 181 -19.48 9.22 -11.99
CA SER A 181 -20.60 9.58 -11.10
C SER A 181 -20.64 11.07 -10.73
N ARG A 182 -19.82 11.93 -11.36
CA ARG A 182 -19.86 13.40 -11.11
C ARG A 182 -20.94 14.15 -11.88
N HIS A 183 -21.75 13.50 -12.71
CA HIS A 183 -22.91 14.09 -13.38
C HIS A 183 -24.14 13.18 -13.29
N ALA A 184 -24.83 13.20 -12.14
CA ALA A 184 -26.22 12.78 -11.99
C ALA A 184 -26.83 13.46 -10.76
#